data_AF-A0A4R1MBN6-F1
#
_entry.id   AF-A0A4R1MBN6-F1
#
_cell.length_a   1.000
_cell.length_b   1.000
_cell.length_c   1.000
_cell.angle_alpha   90.00
_cell.angle_beta   90.00
_cell.angle_gamma   90.00
#
_symmetry.space_group_name_H-M   'P 1'
#
loop_
_entity.id
_entity.type
_entity.pdbx_description
1 polymer ?
#
loop_
_entity_poly.entity_id
_entity_poly.type
_entity_poly.pdbx_seq_one_letter_code
_entity_poly.pdbx_strand_id
1 'polypeptide(L)'
;MANATKWITVLGHSIAGSSWKAPCRVSCRRFLRAWLGVLCVLLLAGNLAQAATIHGGDILVVDARASKLFLVDPNTGARTIISDFLDPTQGPVDRSFLAGVSIGRGQIFVTAATTGIYAVDPRTGNRTLVSDFTTEPFRGDVFGSTIDAPGRLMTNWAQPQFGGAPRSIVRIDTLTGTRVVVSDLANPAQGDVFNCCVAYFTDLVLEKTGAVLASVTWFVPVGPSRDVGDMYRVDPVTGQRSLLSDFNSPAQGATDLVPSTGIAVETSGQILVNSHGSSIAPVPRNLLLRINPNTGNRAVLSDFDNAAQGPLGWRLSGIALEQPRAGGIIVGAGNPANRAAEPTLLFRVDPQTGRRTLLSDSRDLKQGPPFVWISEIAVVPENANDAGFVAAPRTNPFASPFGPLE
;
A
#
# COMPACT_ATOMS: atom_id res chain seq x y z
N MET A 1 -14.05 -31.15 -85.11
CA MET A 1 -14.26 -30.03 -86.06
C MET A 1 -13.27 -28.94 -85.64
N ALA A 2 -12.09 -28.83 -86.29
CA ALA A 2 -11.78 -27.87 -87.39
C ALA A 2 -12.08 -26.41 -87.02
N ASN A 3 -11.27 -25.36 -87.22
CA ASN A 3 -9.97 -25.03 -87.83
C ASN A 3 -9.58 -23.66 -87.19
N ALA A 4 -8.35 -23.39 -86.75
CA ALA A 4 -7.19 -22.88 -87.50
C ALA A 4 -7.37 -21.55 -88.28
N THR A 5 -6.79 -20.45 -87.77
CA THR A 5 -6.11 -19.34 -88.51
C THR A 5 -5.24 -18.54 -87.49
N LYS A 6 -3.88 -18.48 -87.43
CA LYS A 6 -2.78 -18.05 -88.36
C LYS A 6 -2.92 -16.57 -88.78
N TRP A 7 -1.97 -15.62 -88.73
CA TRP A 7 -0.51 -15.44 -88.45
C TRP A 7 -0.28 -13.96 -88.00
N ILE A 8 0.86 -13.50 -87.44
CA ILE A 8 2.01 -12.90 -88.17
C ILE A 8 3.20 -12.66 -87.22
N THR A 9 4.37 -12.89 -87.80
CA THR A 9 5.77 -12.80 -87.33
C THR A 9 6.31 -11.37 -87.33
N VAL A 10 7.20 -10.99 -86.41
CA VAL A 10 8.29 -10.01 -86.66
C VAL A 10 9.56 -10.43 -85.91
N LEU A 11 10.69 -10.43 -86.63
CA LEU A 11 12.08 -10.66 -86.21
C LEU A 11 12.50 -9.64 -85.13
N GLY A 12 13.20 -10.01 -84.06
CA GLY A 12 14.64 -10.30 -84.04
C GLY A 12 15.43 -9.04 -83.69
N HIS A 13 16.21 -9.06 -82.60
CA HIS A 13 17.51 -8.37 -82.45
C HIS A 13 18.20 -8.88 -81.17
N SER A 14 19.39 -9.46 -81.38
CA SER A 14 20.37 -9.78 -80.35
C SER A 14 21.05 -8.50 -79.86
N ILE A 15 21.16 -8.31 -78.54
CA ILE A 15 22.11 -7.37 -77.94
C ILE A 15 22.88 -8.10 -76.84
N ALA A 16 24.19 -8.17 -77.06
CA ALA A 16 25.19 -8.66 -76.15
C ALA A 16 25.39 -7.72 -74.94
N GLY A 17 25.73 -8.33 -73.80
CA GLY A 17 26.68 -7.80 -72.81
C GLY A 17 26.30 -6.56 -71.99
N SER A 18 26.10 -6.75 -70.68
CA SER A 18 26.74 -5.87 -69.69
C SER A 18 26.75 -6.50 -68.28
N SER A 19 27.96 -6.69 -67.76
CA SER A 19 28.29 -7.26 -66.46
C SER A 19 28.22 -6.22 -65.33
N TRP A 20 27.02 -5.81 -64.92
CA TRP A 20 26.85 -4.78 -63.87
C TRP A 20 25.91 -5.20 -62.72
N LYS A 21 25.97 -6.47 -62.27
CA LYS A 21 25.10 -6.97 -61.18
C LYS A 21 25.81 -7.48 -59.92
N ALA A 22 27.11 -7.23 -59.75
CA ALA A 22 27.85 -7.67 -58.56
C ALA A 22 27.89 -6.64 -57.39
N PRO A 23 28.08 -5.32 -57.58
CA PRO A 23 28.27 -4.42 -56.43
C PRO A 23 26.97 -4.08 -55.68
N CYS A 24 25.82 -4.14 -56.35
CA CYS A 24 24.52 -3.76 -55.75
C CYS A 24 24.01 -4.79 -54.72
N ARG A 25 24.33 -6.09 -54.89
CA ARG A 25 23.90 -7.15 -53.96
C ARG A 25 24.68 -7.16 -52.64
N VAL A 26 25.94 -6.74 -52.64
CA VAL A 26 26.77 -6.67 -51.42
C VAL A 26 26.38 -5.46 -50.58
N SER A 27 26.09 -4.32 -51.23
CA SER A 27 25.64 -3.10 -50.54
C SER A 27 24.27 -3.30 -49.87
N CYS A 28 23.33 -3.95 -50.55
CA CYS A 28 21.99 -4.21 -50.01
C CYS A 28 22.03 -5.17 -48.79
N ARG A 29 22.91 -6.18 -48.78
CA ARG A 29 23.10 -7.08 -47.62
C ARG A 29 23.75 -6.39 -46.42
N ARG A 30 24.66 -5.43 -46.65
CA ARG A 30 25.25 -4.63 -45.57
C ARG A 30 24.23 -3.67 -44.97
N PHE A 31 23.39 -3.04 -45.81
CA PHE A 31 22.29 -2.21 -45.37
C PHE A 31 21.24 -3.00 -44.56
N LEU A 32 20.85 -4.19 -45.02
CA LEU A 32 19.87 -5.03 -44.32
C LEU A 32 20.40 -5.51 -42.96
N ARG A 33 21.69 -5.86 -42.86
CA ARG A 33 22.33 -6.25 -41.58
C ARG A 33 22.48 -5.08 -40.63
N ALA A 34 22.78 -3.89 -41.14
CA ALA A 34 22.81 -2.68 -40.32
C ALA A 34 21.41 -2.32 -39.79
N TRP A 35 20.37 -2.45 -40.61
CA TRP A 35 18.98 -2.23 -40.20
C TRP A 35 18.48 -3.29 -39.22
N LEU A 36 18.80 -4.58 -39.41
CA LEU A 36 18.50 -5.63 -38.44
C LEU A 36 19.25 -5.43 -37.12
N GLY A 37 20.50 -4.93 -37.17
CA GLY A 37 21.25 -4.55 -35.97
C GLY A 37 20.62 -3.38 -35.22
N VAL A 38 20.22 -2.33 -35.93
CA VAL A 38 19.52 -1.17 -35.35
C VAL A 38 18.13 -1.55 -34.81
N LEU A 39 17.40 -2.43 -35.52
CA LEU A 39 16.10 -2.94 -35.06
C LEU A 39 16.27 -3.85 -33.84
N CYS A 40 17.30 -4.70 -33.77
CA CYS A 40 17.62 -5.49 -32.58
C CYS A 40 18.03 -4.60 -31.41
N VAL A 41 18.82 -3.54 -31.63
CA VAL A 41 19.18 -2.57 -30.57
C VAL A 41 17.96 -1.77 -30.11
N LEU A 42 17.06 -1.38 -31.00
CA LEU A 42 15.78 -0.73 -30.66
C LEU A 42 14.80 -1.68 -29.96
N LEU A 43 14.77 -2.96 -30.32
CA LEU A 43 13.97 -4.00 -29.65
C LEU A 43 14.57 -4.42 -28.30
N LEU A 44 15.90 -4.32 -28.13
CA LEU A 44 16.59 -4.52 -26.85
C LEU A 44 16.48 -3.29 -25.93
N ALA A 45 16.40 -2.08 -26.49
CA ALA A 45 16.16 -0.84 -25.73
C ALA A 45 14.69 -0.67 -25.31
N GLY A 46 13.75 -1.34 -25.98
CA GLY A 46 12.31 -1.21 -25.74
C GLY A 46 11.78 -1.85 -24.45
N ASN A 47 12.62 -2.51 -23.65
CA ASN A 47 12.22 -3.18 -22.41
C ASN A 47 13.25 -3.04 -21.27
N LEU A 48 14.07 -1.99 -21.28
CA LEU A 48 14.60 -1.50 -20.01
C LEU A 48 13.44 -0.74 -19.37
N ALA A 49 12.58 -1.47 -18.65
CA ALA A 49 11.73 -0.86 -17.64
C ALA A 49 12.65 0.01 -16.80
N GLN A 50 12.54 1.33 -16.98
CA GLN A 50 13.36 2.26 -16.24
C GLN A 50 12.95 2.08 -14.80
N ALA A 51 13.81 1.38 -14.04
CA ALA A 51 13.67 1.22 -12.61
C ALA A 51 13.32 2.58 -12.02
N ALA A 52 12.11 2.72 -11.47
CA ALA A 52 11.73 3.93 -10.79
C ALA A 52 12.76 4.15 -9.69
N THR A 53 13.52 5.24 -9.77
CA THR A 53 14.49 5.55 -8.72
C THR A 53 13.69 6.09 -7.55
N ILE A 54 13.72 5.35 -6.44
CA ILE A 54 13.01 5.75 -5.21
C ILE A 54 13.92 6.68 -4.42
N HIS A 55 13.40 7.86 -4.08
CA HIS A 55 14.06 8.90 -3.32
C HIS A 55 13.37 9.10 -1.97
N GLY A 56 14.12 9.68 -1.03
CA GLY A 56 13.54 10.19 0.21
C GLY A 56 12.43 11.21 -0.08
N GLY A 57 11.31 11.10 0.62
CA GLY A 57 10.12 11.92 0.42
C GLY A 57 9.13 11.36 -0.60
N ASP A 58 9.51 10.35 -1.40
CA ASP A 58 8.57 9.72 -2.31
C ASP A 58 7.43 9.02 -1.56
N ILE A 59 6.27 8.93 -2.19
CA ILE A 59 5.09 8.34 -1.56
C ILE A 59 4.86 6.95 -2.18
N LEU A 60 4.84 5.93 -1.33
CA LEU A 60 4.42 4.58 -1.70
C LEU A 60 2.92 4.44 -1.46
N VAL A 61 2.22 3.88 -2.43
CA VAL A 61 0.78 3.64 -2.37
C VAL A 61 0.50 2.19 -2.73
N VAL A 62 -0.14 1.47 -1.81
CA VAL A 62 -0.64 0.12 -2.08
C VAL A 62 -2.05 0.23 -2.62
N ASP A 63 -2.26 -0.37 -3.79
CA ASP A 63 -3.56 -0.53 -4.38
C ASP A 63 -4.05 -1.96 -4.24
N ALA A 64 -5.01 -2.16 -3.33
CA ALA A 64 -5.44 -3.49 -2.95
C ALA A 64 -6.19 -4.24 -4.06
N ARG A 65 -6.89 -3.52 -4.94
CA ARG A 65 -7.74 -4.15 -5.96
C ARG A 65 -7.07 -4.18 -7.33
N ALA A 66 -6.11 -3.29 -7.59
CA ALA A 66 -5.21 -3.43 -8.73
C ALA A 66 -4.05 -4.41 -8.45
N SER A 67 -3.85 -4.80 -7.17
CA SER A 67 -2.75 -5.65 -6.71
C SER A 67 -1.39 -5.05 -7.10
N LYS A 68 -1.22 -3.75 -6.84
CA LYS A 68 -0.05 -2.98 -7.28
C LYS A 68 0.53 -2.14 -6.16
N LEU A 69 1.85 -2.02 -6.17
CA LEU A 69 2.58 -1.02 -5.41
C LEU A 69 2.99 0.12 -6.36
N PHE A 70 2.57 1.33 -6.02
CA PHE A 70 2.88 2.53 -6.77
C PHE A 70 3.92 3.39 -6.04
N LEU A 71 4.77 4.06 -6.83
CA LEU A 71 5.53 5.25 -6.44
C LEU A 71 4.75 6.48 -6.90
N VAL A 72 4.62 7.48 -6.04
CA VAL A 72 4.03 8.77 -6.36
C VAL A 72 5.03 9.87 -6.05
N ASP A 73 5.32 10.67 -7.06
CA ASP A 73 6.17 11.86 -6.90
C ASP A 73 5.41 12.89 -6.04
N PRO A 74 5.99 13.34 -4.92
CA PRO A 74 5.31 14.23 -3.99
C PRO A 74 5.09 15.63 -4.57
N ASN A 75 5.87 16.07 -5.55
CA ASN A 75 5.77 17.42 -6.11
C ASN A 75 4.73 17.50 -7.23
N THR A 76 4.61 16.45 -8.03
CA THR A 76 3.80 16.43 -9.26
C THR A 76 2.57 15.52 -9.18
N GLY A 77 2.55 14.59 -8.21
CA GLY A 77 1.53 13.55 -8.11
C GLY A 77 1.59 12.49 -9.21
N ALA A 78 2.67 12.47 -10.00
CA ALA A 78 2.89 11.47 -11.04
C ALA A 78 3.13 10.09 -10.42
N ARG A 79 2.55 9.07 -11.03
CA ARG A 79 2.47 7.69 -10.52
C ARG A 79 3.24 6.75 -11.43
N THR A 80 4.05 5.91 -10.83
CA THR A 80 4.75 4.81 -11.50
C THR A 80 4.46 3.51 -10.75
N ILE A 81 4.28 2.40 -11.47
CA ILE A 81 4.13 1.08 -10.83
C ILE A 81 5.54 0.59 -10.48
N ILE A 82 5.78 0.31 -9.19
CA ILE A 82 7.01 -0.34 -8.72
C ILE A 82 6.87 -1.85 -8.92
N SER A 83 5.76 -2.44 -8.47
CA SER A 83 5.52 -3.88 -8.53
C SER A 83 4.06 -4.18 -8.82
N ASP A 84 3.80 -5.10 -9.74
CA ASP A 84 2.51 -5.66 -10.10
C ASP A 84 2.43 -7.10 -9.57
N PHE A 85 1.66 -7.32 -8.50
CA PHE A 85 1.55 -8.62 -7.82
C PHE A 85 0.90 -9.71 -8.69
N LEU A 86 0.39 -9.34 -9.88
CA LEU A 86 -0.11 -10.28 -10.87
C LEU A 86 0.94 -10.65 -11.93
N ASP A 87 2.09 -9.97 -11.97
CA ASP A 87 3.19 -10.26 -12.88
C ASP A 87 4.15 -11.30 -12.26
N PRO A 88 4.23 -12.52 -12.82
CA PRO A 88 5.14 -13.56 -12.32
C PRO A 88 6.62 -13.28 -12.58
N THR A 89 6.95 -12.34 -13.47
CA THR A 89 8.35 -11.98 -13.75
C THR A 89 8.98 -11.15 -12.65
N GLN A 90 8.14 -10.54 -11.79
CA GLN A 90 8.54 -9.73 -10.65
C GLN A 90 8.52 -10.53 -9.33
N GLY A 91 8.37 -11.85 -9.36
CA GLY A 91 8.32 -12.70 -8.16
C GLY A 91 6.98 -13.43 -8.01
N PRO A 92 6.68 -13.99 -6.82
CA PRO A 92 5.45 -14.76 -6.61
C PRO A 92 4.19 -13.94 -6.95
N VAL A 93 3.23 -14.60 -7.59
CA VAL A 93 1.93 -14.00 -7.94
C VAL A 93 1.02 -14.07 -6.73
N ASP A 94 0.37 -12.95 -6.42
CA ASP A 94 -0.58 -12.84 -5.32
C ASP A 94 -1.86 -12.12 -5.78
N ARG A 95 -3.01 -12.70 -5.44
CA ARG A 95 -4.34 -12.17 -5.77
C ARG A 95 -5.12 -11.74 -4.53
N SER A 96 -4.48 -11.78 -3.37
CA SER A 96 -5.08 -11.34 -2.11
C SER A 96 -5.22 -9.81 -2.10
N PHE A 97 -5.99 -9.35 -1.11
CA PHE A 97 -6.13 -7.94 -0.80
C PHE A 97 -4.81 -7.43 -0.19
N LEU A 98 -4.15 -6.46 -0.83
CA LEU A 98 -2.95 -5.86 -0.26
C LEU A 98 -3.34 -4.86 0.86
N ALA A 99 -2.91 -5.12 2.08
CA ALA A 99 -3.45 -4.53 3.32
C ALA A 99 -2.47 -3.66 4.11
N GLY A 100 -1.23 -3.52 3.66
CA GLY A 100 -0.18 -2.85 4.43
C GLY A 100 1.02 -2.49 3.57
N VAL A 101 1.67 -1.39 3.90
CA VAL A 101 3.01 -1.06 3.41
C VAL A 101 3.85 -0.51 4.55
N SER A 102 5.09 -0.98 4.64
CA SER A 102 6.06 -0.46 5.60
C SER A 102 7.44 -0.42 4.96
N ILE A 103 8.31 0.47 5.43
CA ILE A 103 9.65 0.65 4.87
C ILE A 103 10.66 0.49 5.99
N GLY A 104 11.61 -0.42 5.83
CA GLY A 104 12.66 -0.64 6.82
C GLY A 104 13.87 -1.33 6.20
N ARG A 105 15.06 -1.02 6.72
CA ARG A 105 16.34 -1.59 6.23
C ARG A 105 16.55 -1.47 4.71
N GLY A 106 16.03 -0.39 4.11
CA GLY A 106 16.13 -0.16 2.67
C GLY A 106 15.27 -1.11 1.81
N GLN A 107 14.32 -1.82 2.41
CA GLN A 107 13.33 -2.65 1.73
C GLN A 107 11.93 -2.08 1.95
N ILE A 108 11.05 -2.37 0.98
CA ILE A 108 9.63 -2.12 1.10
C ILE A 108 8.98 -3.45 1.47
N PHE A 109 8.16 -3.45 2.51
CA PHE A 109 7.35 -4.60 2.90
C PHE A 109 5.91 -4.33 2.53
N VAL A 110 5.25 -5.30 1.89
CA VAL A 110 3.83 -5.24 1.53
C VAL A 110 3.12 -6.43 2.17
N THR A 111 2.04 -6.13 2.90
CA THR A 111 1.17 -7.13 3.52
C THR A 111 0.11 -7.56 2.52
N ALA A 112 0.04 -8.86 2.25
CA ALA A 112 -0.93 -9.51 1.36
C ALA A 112 -1.87 -10.36 2.22
N ALA A 113 -3.13 -9.93 2.33
CA ALA A 113 -3.97 -10.25 3.49
C ALA A 113 -4.18 -11.74 3.74
N THR A 114 -4.29 -12.55 2.69
CA THR A 114 -4.56 -13.99 2.83
C THR A 114 -3.33 -14.85 2.54
N THR A 115 -2.15 -14.23 2.39
CA THR A 115 -0.92 -14.93 2.01
C THR A 115 0.22 -14.66 2.99
N GLY A 116 0.54 -13.40 3.26
CA GLY A 116 1.63 -13.04 4.16
C GLY A 116 2.35 -11.75 3.78
N ILE A 117 3.65 -11.70 4.05
CA ILE A 117 4.47 -10.48 3.90
C ILE A 117 5.46 -10.67 2.75
N TYR A 118 5.46 -9.73 1.81
CA TYR A 118 6.46 -9.65 0.74
C TYR A 118 7.48 -8.56 1.03
N ALA A 119 8.76 -8.82 0.79
CA ALA A 119 9.74 -7.78 0.56
C ALA A 119 9.75 -7.45 -0.93
N VAL A 120 9.71 -6.16 -1.26
CA VAL A 120 9.85 -5.61 -2.60
C VAL A 120 11.18 -4.87 -2.68
N ASP A 121 12.01 -5.25 -3.64
CA ASP A 121 13.24 -4.52 -3.95
C ASP A 121 12.87 -3.16 -4.55
N PRO A 122 13.22 -2.05 -3.89
CA PRO A 122 12.87 -0.70 -4.36
C PRO A 122 13.50 -0.35 -5.71
N ARG A 123 14.55 -1.05 -6.15
CA ARG A 123 15.23 -0.78 -7.42
C ARG A 123 14.65 -1.58 -8.57
N THR A 124 14.22 -2.80 -8.33
CA THR A 124 13.80 -3.71 -9.40
C THR A 124 12.29 -3.96 -9.42
N GLY A 125 11.60 -3.69 -8.31
CA GLY A 125 10.20 -4.09 -8.13
C GLY A 125 10.01 -5.59 -7.87
N ASN A 126 11.12 -6.36 -7.82
CA ASN A 126 11.07 -7.79 -7.59
C ASN A 126 10.66 -8.10 -6.15
N ARG A 127 9.88 -9.17 -5.99
CA ARG A 127 9.26 -9.59 -4.74
C ARG A 127 9.84 -10.90 -4.25
N THR A 128 10.02 -10.99 -2.94
CA THR A 128 10.30 -12.24 -2.23
C THR A 128 9.33 -12.39 -1.08
N LEU A 129 8.75 -13.58 -0.91
CA LEU A 129 7.91 -13.89 0.25
C LEU A 129 8.81 -14.01 1.49
N VAL A 130 8.57 -13.16 2.50
CA VAL A 130 9.33 -13.09 3.75
C VAL A 130 8.71 -13.95 4.83
N SER A 131 7.38 -13.97 4.91
CA SER A 131 6.64 -14.74 5.92
C SER A 131 5.33 -15.24 5.33
N ASP A 132 5.09 -16.55 5.42
CA ASP A 132 3.96 -17.26 4.81
C ASP A 132 2.89 -17.61 5.85
N PHE A 133 1.76 -16.89 5.80
CA PHE A 133 0.57 -17.07 6.64
C PHE A 133 -0.47 -18.03 6.04
N THR A 134 -0.13 -18.75 4.97
CA THR A 134 -0.95 -19.87 4.46
C THR A 134 -0.65 -21.18 5.18
N THR A 135 0.45 -21.21 5.96
CA THR A 135 0.93 -22.38 6.70
C THR A 135 0.80 -22.21 8.22
N GLU A 136 0.67 -23.33 8.92
CA GLU A 136 0.67 -23.39 10.38
C GLU A 136 2.01 -22.93 11.00
N PRO A 137 2.03 -22.50 12.29
CA PRO A 137 0.89 -22.37 13.21
C PRO A 137 0.10 -21.06 13.06
N PHE A 138 0.61 -20.13 12.25
CA PHE A 138 -0.02 -18.83 12.01
C PHE A 138 -0.84 -18.81 10.72
N ARG A 139 -1.56 -19.89 10.40
CA ARG A 139 -2.41 -19.89 9.22
C ARG A 139 -3.57 -18.90 9.42
N GLY A 140 -3.71 -17.89 8.56
CA GLY A 140 -4.77 -16.90 8.73
C GLY A 140 -4.59 -15.63 7.91
N ASP A 141 -5.48 -14.67 8.17
CA ASP A 141 -5.48 -13.37 7.52
C ASP A 141 -4.58 -12.39 8.29
N VAL A 142 -3.88 -11.53 7.56
CA VAL A 142 -3.01 -10.47 8.10
C VAL A 142 -3.39 -9.10 7.56
N PHE A 143 -3.39 -8.08 8.41
CA PHE A 143 -3.71 -6.72 7.97
C PHE A 143 -2.85 -5.69 8.70
N GLY A 144 -2.73 -4.52 8.10
CA GLY A 144 -1.84 -3.47 8.56
C GLY A 144 -0.38 -3.94 8.62
N SER A 145 0.54 -3.00 8.65
CA SER A 145 1.88 -3.32 9.07
C SER A 145 2.60 -2.09 9.56
N THR A 146 3.45 -2.31 10.54
CA THR A 146 4.44 -1.33 10.97
C THR A 146 5.76 -2.04 11.17
N ILE A 147 6.86 -1.29 11.19
CA ILE A 147 8.20 -1.87 11.31
C ILE A 147 9.02 -1.07 12.33
N ASP A 148 9.71 -1.77 13.22
CA ASP A 148 10.58 -1.14 14.21
C ASP A 148 12.00 -0.87 13.67
N ALA A 149 12.86 -0.15 14.44
CA ALA A 149 14.24 0.12 14.01
C ALA A 149 15.09 -1.12 13.74
N PRO A 150 14.98 -2.19 14.54
CA PRO A 150 15.57 -3.46 14.19
C PRO A 150 14.98 -4.12 12.93
N GLY A 151 14.03 -3.53 12.21
CA GLY A 151 13.46 -4.08 10.99
C GLY A 151 12.52 -5.26 11.23
N ARG A 152 11.90 -5.35 12.41
CA ARG A 152 10.92 -6.37 12.72
C ARG A 152 9.54 -5.81 12.44
N LEU A 153 8.80 -6.52 11.61
CA LEU A 153 7.47 -6.10 11.20
C LEU A 153 6.47 -6.55 12.26
N MET A 154 5.50 -5.72 12.59
CA MET A 154 4.32 -6.13 13.34
C MET A 154 3.11 -6.03 12.43
N THR A 155 2.20 -6.99 12.55
CA THR A 155 0.94 -7.04 11.78
C THR A 155 -0.15 -7.61 12.68
N ASN A 156 -1.41 -7.28 12.41
CA ASN A 156 -2.49 -8.00 13.03
C ASN A 156 -2.72 -9.30 12.28
N TRP A 157 -3.01 -10.36 13.02
CA TRP A 157 -3.26 -11.69 12.50
C TRP A 157 -4.56 -12.25 13.07
N ALA A 158 -5.32 -12.96 12.25
CA ALA A 158 -6.53 -13.66 12.64
C ALA A 158 -6.62 -15.03 11.96
N GLN A 159 -6.87 -16.10 12.71
CA GLN A 159 -7.14 -17.42 12.11
C GLN A 159 -8.44 -17.35 11.26
N PRO A 160 -8.47 -18.07 10.12
CA PRO A 160 -9.09 -17.56 8.89
C PRO A 160 -10.61 -17.38 8.96
N GLN A 161 -11.08 -16.54 8.03
CA GLN A 161 -12.41 -15.96 7.87
C GLN A 161 -12.56 -14.69 8.69
N PHE A 162 -12.95 -13.58 8.04
CA PHE A 162 -13.41 -12.34 8.66
C PHE A 162 -14.28 -12.64 9.88
N GLY A 163 -13.66 -12.70 11.05
CA GLY A 163 -14.34 -13.02 12.29
C GLY A 163 -13.80 -14.17 13.14
N GLY A 164 -12.88 -15.00 12.65
CA GLY A 164 -12.28 -16.10 13.40
C GLY A 164 -11.42 -15.63 14.58
N ALA A 165 -11.32 -16.50 15.60
CA ALA A 165 -10.32 -16.46 16.66
C ALA A 165 -9.46 -17.73 16.54
N PRO A 166 -8.21 -17.73 17.04
CA PRO A 166 -7.47 -16.66 17.72
C PRO A 166 -7.15 -15.46 16.84
N ARG A 167 -6.94 -14.32 17.50
CA ARG A 167 -6.43 -13.09 16.89
C ARG A 167 -5.26 -12.59 17.72
N SER A 168 -4.28 -12.01 17.05
CA SER A 168 -3.08 -11.53 17.72
C SER A 168 -2.46 -10.37 16.98
N ILE A 169 -1.71 -9.55 17.69
CA ILE A 169 -0.64 -8.79 17.07
C ILE A 169 0.58 -9.71 17.01
N VAL A 170 1.13 -9.92 15.83
CA VAL A 170 2.26 -10.81 15.58
C VAL A 170 3.45 -9.97 15.14
N ARG A 171 4.62 -10.27 15.70
CA ARG A 171 5.91 -9.71 15.27
C ARG A 171 6.63 -10.74 14.42
N ILE A 172 7.22 -10.25 13.33
CA ILE A 172 7.90 -11.03 12.30
C ILE A 172 9.34 -10.56 12.19
N ASP A 173 10.28 -11.51 12.24
CA ASP A 173 11.65 -11.25 11.81
C ASP A 173 11.69 -11.22 10.28
N THR A 174 12.03 -10.07 9.71
CA THR A 174 12.10 -9.91 8.25
C THR A 174 13.26 -10.66 7.60
N LEU A 175 14.24 -11.15 8.37
CA LEU A 175 15.36 -11.93 7.85
C LEU A 175 15.07 -13.43 7.86
N THR A 176 14.37 -13.91 8.89
CA THR A 176 14.17 -15.34 9.12
C THR A 176 12.74 -15.80 8.85
N GLY A 177 11.78 -14.87 8.73
CA GLY A 177 10.36 -15.17 8.62
C GLY A 177 9.72 -15.66 9.92
N THR A 178 10.50 -15.75 11.02
CA THR A 178 10.02 -16.24 12.32
C THR A 178 8.98 -15.29 12.91
N ARG A 179 7.97 -15.88 13.58
CA ARG A 179 6.77 -15.19 14.06
C ARG A 179 6.64 -15.39 15.56
N VAL A 180 6.31 -14.33 16.29
CA VAL A 180 5.99 -14.39 17.72
C VAL A 180 4.74 -13.57 18.01
N VAL A 181 3.87 -14.08 18.89
CA VAL A 181 2.72 -13.32 19.38
C VAL A 181 3.22 -12.22 20.31
N VAL A 182 2.81 -10.98 20.01
CA VAL A 182 3.06 -9.80 20.84
C VAL A 182 1.92 -9.63 21.85
N SER A 183 0.68 -9.74 21.37
CA SER A 183 -0.52 -9.62 22.18
C SER A 183 -1.56 -10.60 21.68
N ASP A 184 -2.09 -11.43 22.57
CA ASP A 184 -3.20 -12.33 22.29
C ASP A 184 -4.50 -11.58 22.57
N LEU A 185 -5.23 -11.29 21.49
CA LEU A 185 -6.44 -10.49 21.53
C LEU A 185 -7.63 -11.27 22.13
N ALA A 186 -7.49 -12.59 22.34
CA ALA A 186 -8.47 -13.38 23.08
C ALA A 186 -8.19 -13.43 24.60
N ASN A 187 -7.02 -12.97 25.05
CA ASN A 187 -6.59 -13.09 26.45
C ASN A 187 -7.05 -11.89 27.30
N PRO A 188 -8.02 -12.06 28.24
CA PRO A 188 -8.50 -10.97 29.09
C PRO A 188 -7.46 -10.47 30.09
N ALA A 189 -6.42 -11.26 30.41
CA ALA A 189 -5.34 -10.82 31.29
C ALA A 189 -4.44 -9.76 30.63
N GLN A 190 -4.61 -9.52 29.34
CA GLN A 190 -3.91 -8.51 28.56
C GLN A 190 -4.77 -7.28 28.24
N GLY A 191 -5.96 -7.17 28.80
CA GLY A 191 -6.91 -6.08 28.53
C GLY A 191 -8.13 -6.55 27.73
N ASP A 192 -8.82 -5.62 27.08
CA ASP A 192 -10.06 -5.90 26.33
C ASP A 192 -9.90 -7.05 25.34
N VAL A 193 -10.96 -7.84 25.19
CA VAL A 193 -10.98 -9.08 24.43
C VAL A 193 -11.72 -8.89 23.10
N PHE A 194 -11.11 -9.37 22.02
CA PHE A 194 -11.60 -9.28 20.64
C PHE A 194 -11.76 -10.68 20.04
N ASN A 195 -12.54 -11.53 20.70
CA ASN A 195 -12.67 -12.96 20.39
C ASN A 195 -13.80 -13.33 19.41
N CYS A 196 -14.63 -12.37 18.98
CA CYS A 196 -15.83 -12.63 18.18
C CYS A 196 -15.87 -11.81 16.89
N CYS A 197 -16.68 -12.26 15.95
CA CYS A 197 -16.65 -12.03 14.50
C CYS A 197 -16.82 -10.58 14.00
N VAL A 198 -16.74 -9.62 14.90
CA VAL A 198 -17.20 -8.26 14.71
C VAL A 198 -16.10 -7.24 14.94
N ALA A 199 -15.09 -7.51 15.77
CA ALA A 199 -13.95 -6.60 15.93
C ALA A 199 -12.87 -6.88 14.88
N TYR A 200 -12.40 -5.84 14.22
CA TYR A 200 -11.35 -5.93 13.22
C TYR A 200 -10.33 -4.81 13.43
N PHE A 201 -9.05 -5.19 13.52
CA PHE A 201 -7.95 -4.24 13.59
C PHE A 201 -7.74 -3.69 12.18
N THR A 202 -7.98 -2.40 11.97
CA THR A 202 -7.93 -1.80 10.63
C THR A 202 -6.52 -1.47 10.20
N ASP A 203 -5.69 -1.01 11.14
CA ASP A 203 -4.30 -0.62 10.91
C ASP A 203 -3.56 -0.55 12.25
N LEU A 204 -2.23 -0.42 12.17
CA LEU A 204 -1.34 -0.32 13.33
C LEU A 204 -0.07 0.47 13.01
N VAL A 205 0.39 1.25 13.99
CA VAL A 205 1.60 2.08 13.88
C VAL A 205 2.37 2.08 15.19
N LEU A 206 3.67 2.36 15.15
CA LEU A 206 4.49 2.51 16.35
C LEU A 206 4.51 3.97 16.84
N GLU A 207 4.33 4.15 18.14
CA GLU A 207 4.72 5.38 18.84
C GLU A 207 6.23 5.46 19.00
N LYS A 208 6.74 6.67 19.26
CA LYS A 208 8.16 6.91 19.60
C LYS A 208 8.66 6.11 20.80
N THR A 209 7.76 5.71 21.70
CA THR A 209 8.05 4.87 22.87
C THR A 209 8.25 3.39 22.50
N GLY A 210 7.88 3.00 21.29
CA GLY A 210 7.83 1.62 20.82
C GLY A 210 6.46 0.96 21.04
N ALA A 211 5.53 1.61 21.74
CA ALA A 211 4.17 1.08 21.89
C ALA A 211 3.46 0.99 20.53
N VAL A 212 2.64 -0.04 20.36
CA VAL A 212 1.83 -0.23 19.15
C VAL A 212 0.50 0.48 19.36
N LEU A 213 0.14 1.39 18.46
CA LEU A 213 -1.21 1.91 18.36
C LEU A 213 -1.98 1.07 17.35
N ALA A 214 -3.22 0.78 17.69
CA ALA A 214 -4.09 -0.01 16.84
C ALA A 214 -5.51 0.57 16.84
N SER A 215 -6.09 0.73 15.65
CA SER A 215 -7.49 1.06 15.49
C SER A 215 -8.31 -0.20 15.33
N VAL A 216 -9.47 -0.24 15.99
CA VAL A 216 -10.41 -1.35 15.94
C VAL A 216 -11.73 -0.82 15.42
N THR A 217 -12.30 -1.49 14.43
CA THR A 217 -13.69 -1.30 13.99
C THR A 217 -14.56 -2.46 14.47
N TRP A 218 -15.84 -2.18 14.72
CA TRP A 218 -16.83 -3.16 15.11
C TRP A 218 -17.92 -3.28 14.01
N PHE A 219 -18.06 -4.44 13.38
CA PHE A 219 -19.08 -4.72 12.37
C PHE A 219 -20.40 -5.18 13.01
N VAL A 220 -21.53 -4.74 12.44
CA VAL A 220 -22.87 -5.29 12.73
C VAL A 220 -22.86 -6.80 12.41
N PRO A 221 -23.39 -7.69 13.30
CA PRO A 221 -24.42 -7.44 14.30
C PRO A 221 -23.93 -7.54 15.75
N VAL A 222 -23.09 -6.62 16.24
CA VAL A 222 -22.94 -6.41 17.70
C VAL A 222 -24.07 -5.53 18.25
N GLY A 223 -25.30 -5.96 18.03
CA GLY A 223 -26.50 -5.22 18.42
C GLY A 223 -26.62 -3.83 17.76
N PRO A 224 -27.72 -3.12 18.01
CA PRO A 224 -27.98 -1.80 17.42
C PRO A 224 -27.12 -0.66 17.99
N SER A 225 -26.03 -0.93 18.73
CA SER A 225 -25.35 0.07 19.57
C SER A 225 -23.83 0.19 19.44
N ARG A 226 -23.14 -0.58 18.58
CA ARG A 226 -21.69 -0.43 18.37
C ARG A 226 -21.26 -0.63 16.91
N ASP A 227 -21.65 0.29 16.04
CA ASP A 227 -21.01 0.51 14.72
C ASP A 227 -20.07 1.73 14.81
N VAL A 228 -19.23 1.72 15.84
CA VAL A 228 -18.24 2.76 16.15
C VAL A 228 -16.96 2.04 16.50
N GLY A 229 -15.80 2.63 16.24
CA GLY A 229 -14.52 2.01 16.55
C GLY A 229 -13.83 2.56 17.80
N ASP A 230 -12.66 2.02 18.08
CA ASP A 230 -11.84 2.41 19.21
C ASP A 230 -10.38 2.48 18.80
N MET A 231 -9.57 3.13 19.62
CA MET A 231 -8.12 3.04 19.53
C MET A 231 -7.52 2.48 20.81
N TYR A 232 -6.58 1.57 20.64
CA TYR A 232 -5.85 0.94 21.72
C TYR A 232 -4.36 1.23 21.59
N ARG A 233 -3.71 1.32 22.75
CA ARG A 233 -2.26 1.24 22.87
C ARG A 233 -1.90 -0.14 23.40
N VAL A 234 -0.88 -0.77 22.80
CA VAL A 234 -0.38 -2.10 23.18
C VAL A 234 1.10 -2.00 23.53
N ASP A 235 1.45 -2.48 24.71
CA ASP A 235 2.84 -2.63 25.12
C ASP A 235 3.44 -3.85 24.41
N PRO A 236 4.43 -3.68 23.52
CA PRO A 236 5.01 -4.76 22.74
C PRO A 236 5.88 -5.73 23.56
N VAL A 237 6.18 -5.40 24.83
CA VAL A 237 6.99 -6.22 25.74
C VAL A 237 6.08 -7.10 26.60
N THR A 238 5.03 -6.52 27.18
CA THR A 238 4.11 -7.26 28.07
C THR A 238 2.88 -7.82 27.34
N GLY A 239 2.60 -7.30 26.15
CA GLY A 239 1.38 -7.57 25.37
C GLY A 239 0.12 -6.93 25.96
N GLN A 240 0.24 -6.11 27.00
CA GLN A 240 -0.88 -5.43 27.65
C GLN A 240 -1.49 -4.36 26.75
N ARG A 241 -2.82 -4.27 26.75
CA ARG A 241 -3.63 -3.34 25.96
C ARG A 241 -4.36 -2.38 26.87
N SER A 242 -4.35 -1.11 26.50
CA SER A 242 -5.11 -0.05 27.16
C SER A 242 -5.91 0.73 26.14
N LEU A 243 -7.20 0.97 26.40
CA LEU A 243 -8.05 1.85 25.61
C LEU A 243 -7.47 3.27 25.63
N LEU A 244 -7.18 3.82 24.45
CA LEU A 244 -6.70 5.18 24.28
C LEU A 244 -7.85 6.13 23.96
N SER A 245 -8.73 5.78 23.02
CA SER A 245 -9.85 6.62 22.60
C SER A 245 -11.07 5.78 22.25
N ASP A 246 -12.20 6.12 22.86
CA ASP A 246 -13.52 5.50 22.65
C ASP A 246 -14.33 6.36 21.68
N PHE A 247 -14.56 5.91 20.43
CA PHE A 247 -15.27 6.74 19.43
C PHE A 247 -16.77 6.83 19.71
N ASN A 248 -17.28 6.12 20.70
CA ASN A 248 -18.65 6.30 21.19
C ASN A 248 -18.75 7.38 22.27
N SER A 249 -17.64 7.82 22.85
CA SER A 249 -17.63 8.80 23.94
C SER A 249 -17.64 10.25 23.42
N PRO A 250 -18.74 11.02 23.57
CA PRO A 250 -18.78 12.42 23.15
C PRO A 250 -17.89 13.32 24.00
N ALA A 251 -17.53 12.90 25.22
CA ALA A 251 -16.57 13.61 26.06
C ALA A 251 -15.15 13.62 25.47
N GLN A 252 -14.84 12.65 24.61
CA GLN A 252 -13.56 12.55 23.91
C GLN A 252 -13.61 13.14 22.50
N GLY A 253 -14.71 13.73 22.04
CA GLY A 253 -14.81 14.39 20.73
C GLY A 253 -15.87 13.78 19.83
N ALA A 254 -15.70 13.92 18.51
CA ALA A 254 -16.70 13.47 17.54
C ALA A 254 -17.03 11.97 17.69
N THR A 255 -18.32 11.65 17.55
CA THR A 255 -18.92 10.30 17.65
C THR A 255 -19.56 9.88 16.33
N ASP A 256 -20.10 8.66 16.29
CA ASP A 256 -20.71 8.04 15.10
C ASP A 256 -19.72 7.88 13.94
N LEU A 257 -18.47 7.60 14.32
CA LEU A 257 -17.33 7.45 13.43
C LEU A 257 -16.69 6.09 13.61
N VAL A 258 -16.24 5.54 12.50
CA VAL A 258 -15.49 4.30 12.43
C VAL A 258 -14.08 4.63 11.92
N PRO A 259 -13.02 4.37 12.71
CA PRO A 259 -11.66 4.39 12.22
C PRO A 259 -11.53 3.50 10.97
N SER A 260 -10.93 4.01 9.91
CA SER A 260 -10.63 3.25 8.70
C SER A 260 -9.16 2.80 8.69
N THR A 261 -8.64 2.39 7.53
CA THR A 261 -7.19 2.21 7.36
C THR A 261 -6.48 3.56 7.39
N GLY A 262 -5.24 3.58 7.88
CA GLY A 262 -4.44 4.79 8.03
C GLY A 262 -4.45 5.37 9.45
N ILE A 263 -3.38 5.05 10.19
CA ILE A 263 -2.97 5.72 11.42
C ILE A 263 -1.54 6.25 11.22
N ALA A 264 -1.29 7.48 11.67
CA ALA A 264 0.07 8.01 11.71
C ALA A 264 0.36 8.72 13.04
N VAL A 265 1.63 8.80 13.42
CA VAL A 265 2.08 9.50 14.62
C VAL A 265 2.93 10.70 14.23
N GLU A 266 2.44 11.90 14.53
CA GLU A 266 3.16 13.14 14.29
C GLU A 266 4.41 13.24 15.17
N THR A 267 5.38 14.06 14.75
CA THR A 267 6.60 14.29 15.54
C THR A 267 6.30 14.85 16.93
N SER A 268 5.18 15.54 17.11
CA SER A 268 4.67 16.01 18.41
C SER A 268 4.17 14.88 19.33
N GLY A 269 3.94 13.69 18.79
CA GLY A 269 3.27 12.56 19.46
C GLY A 269 1.76 12.54 19.27
N GLN A 270 1.17 13.54 18.62
CA GLN A 270 -0.24 13.52 18.23
C GLN A 270 -0.50 12.40 17.22
N ILE A 271 -1.67 11.78 17.31
CA ILE A 271 -2.02 10.61 16.49
C ILE A 271 -3.06 11.04 15.46
N LEU A 272 -2.82 10.74 14.19
CA LEU A 272 -3.75 10.99 13.10
C LEU A 272 -4.47 9.71 12.74
N VAL A 273 -5.78 9.83 12.49
CA VAL A 273 -6.65 8.70 12.21
C VAL A 273 -7.67 9.09 11.16
N ASN A 274 -7.75 8.28 10.12
CA ASN A 274 -8.82 8.40 9.14
C ASN A 274 -10.08 7.79 9.73
N SER A 275 -11.21 8.42 9.50
CA SER A 275 -12.51 7.89 9.89
C SER A 275 -13.54 8.11 8.80
N HIS A 276 -14.51 7.22 8.77
CA HIS A 276 -15.72 7.35 7.97
C HIS A 276 -16.93 7.25 8.89
N GLY A 277 -18.07 7.76 8.41
CA GLY A 277 -19.30 7.75 9.17
C GLY A 277 -19.79 6.32 9.37
N SER A 278 -20.27 6.06 10.58
CA SER A 278 -21.00 4.85 10.91
C SER A 278 -22.16 4.61 9.95
N SER A 279 -22.43 3.35 9.60
CA SER A 279 -23.55 2.98 8.72
C SER A 279 -24.92 3.26 9.34
N ILE A 280 -24.97 3.45 10.67
CA ILE A 280 -26.17 3.87 11.40
C ILE A 280 -26.22 5.38 11.67
N ALA A 281 -25.20 6.15 11.28
CA ALA A 281 -25.20 7.60 11.44
C ALA A 281 -26.22 8.26 10.50
N PRO A 282 -26.99 9.27 10.95
CA PRO A 282 -27.92 10.00 10.10
C PRO A 282 -27.26 10.69 8.90
N VAL A 283 -26.03 11.18 9.10
CA VAL A 283 -25.18 11.78 8.06
C VAL A 283 -23.77 11.25 8.24
N PRO A 284 -23.36 10.24 7.45
CA PRO A 284 -22.00 9.73 7.49
C PRO A 284 -20.99 10.83 7.14
N ARG A 285 -19.88 10.92 7.89
CA ARG A 285 -18.83 11.92 7.67
C ARG A 285 -17.46 11.31 7.44
N ASN A 286 -16.66 11.89 6.55
CA ASN A 286 -15.29 11.48 6.25
C ASN A 286 -14.33 12.45 6.94
N LEU A 287 -13.81 12.07 8.10
CA LEU A 287 -12.99 12.96 8.93
C LEU A 287 -11.58 12.43 9.11
N LEU A 288 -10.60 13.32 8.94
CA LEU A 288 -9.26 13.14 9.48
C LEU A 288 -9.24 13.72 10.89
N LEU A 289 -9.03 12.86 11.87
CA LEU A 289 -8.99 13.21 13.28
C LEU A 289 -7.56 13.29 13.77
N ARG A 290 -7.33 14.17 14.75
CA ARG A 290 -6.11 14.23 15.55
C ARG A 290 -6.44 13.89 16.99
N ILE A 291 -5.76 12.90 17.55
CA ILE A 291 -5.96 12.40 18.92
C ILE A 291 -4.80 12.81 19.80
N ASN A 292 -5.13 13.32 20.99
CA ASN A 292 -4.15 13.58 22.05
C ASN A 292 -3.71 12.24 22.67
N PRO A 293 -2.41 11.90 22.62
CA PRO A 293 -1.92 10.60 23.07
C PRO A 293 -2.02 10.39 24.60
N ASN A 294 -2.20 11.47 25.36
CA ASN A 294 -2.29 11.44 26.82
C ASN A 294 -3.72 11.37 27.34
N THR A 295 -4.66 12.03 26.65
CA THR A 295 -6.06 12.12 27.10
C THR A 295 -7.04 11.28 26.29
N GLY A 296 -6.66 10.85 25.09
CA GLY A 296 -7.57 10.18 24.16
C GLY A 296 -8.55 11.11 23.45
N ASN A 297 -8.49 12.42 23.72
CA ASN A 297 -9.42 13.38 23.10
C ASN A 297 -9.09 13.59 21.63
N ARG A 298 -10.13 13.62 20.81
CA ARG A 298 -10.13 13.75 19.36
C ARG A 298 -10.54 15.17 18.98
N ALA A 299 -9.79 15.77 18.06
CA ALA A 299 -10.14 16.98 17.35
C ALA A 299 -10.26 16.68 15.85
N VAL A 300 -11.25 17.28 15.17
CA VAL A 300 -11.33 17.19 13.71
C VAL A 300 -10.26 18.09 13.13
N LEU A 301 -9.30 17.49 12.41
CA LEU A 301 -8.31 18.25 11.67
C LEU A 301 -8.86 18.66 10.31
N SER A 302 -9.48 17.74 9.58
CA SER A 302 -10.07 18.01 8.27
C SER A 302 -11.37 17.24 8.08
N ASP A 303 -12.39 17.93 7.58
CA ASP A 303 -13.68 17.37 7.18
C ASP A 303 -13.74 17.28 5.65
N PHE A 304 -13.62 16.07 5.12
CA PHE A 304 -13.56 15.81 3.68
C PHE A 304 -14.93 15.93 2.98
N ASP A 305 -16.00 16.20 3.74
CA ASP A 305 -17.31 16.55 3.20
C ASP A 305 -17.52 18.07 3.15
N ASN A 306 -16.59 18.86 3.72
CA ASN A 306 -16.62 20.32 3.71
C ASN A 306 -15.75 20.91 2.58
N ALA A 307 -16.40 21.37 1.51
CA ALA A 307 -15.73 21.98 0.35
C ALA A 307 -14.96 23.28 0.67
N ALA A 308 -15.29 23.98 1.78
CA ALA A 308 -14.56 25.18 2.18
C ALA A 308 -13.14 24.89 2.70
N GLN A 309 -12.87 23.63 3.08
CA GLN A 309 -11.55 23.17 3.51
C GLN A 309 -10.70 22.58 2.37
N GLY A 310 -11.26 22.47 1.16
CA GLY A 310 -10.57 21.95 -0.02
C GLY A 310 -11.41 20.92 -0.78
N PRO A 311 -10.83 20.24 -1.79
CA PRO A 311 -11.54 19.23 -2.56
C PRO A 311 -12.11 18.12 -1.66
N LEU A 312 -13.27 17.59 -2.04
CA LEU A 312 -13.97 16.54 -1.28
C LEU A 312 -13.30 15.18 -1.48
N GLY A 313 -13.39 14.30 -0.49
CA GLY A 313 -12.86 12.93 -0.56
C GLY A 313 -13.67 11.96 0.28
N TRP A 314 -13.95 10.76 -0.26
CA TRP A 314 -14.88 9.81 0.34
C TRP A 314 -14.16 8.51 0.65
N ARG A 315 -14.52 7.83 1.76
CA ARG A 315 -13.87 6.60 2.23
C ARG A 315 -12.36 6.77 2.35
N LEU A 316 -11.97 7.54 3.37
CA LEU A 316 -10.56 7.79 3.65
C LEU A 316 -9.81 6.46 3.91
N SER A 317 -8.58 6.38 3.44
CA SER A 317 -7.73 5.18 3.50
C SER A 317 -6.27 5.57 3.41
N GLY A 318 -5.43 4.92 4.21
CA GLY A 318 -4.01 5.22 4.33
C GLY A 318 -3.72 6.63 4.87
N ILE A 319 -2.71 6.72 5.73
CA ILE A 319 -2.15 8.02 6.15
C ILE A 319 -0.64 7.88 6.16
N ALA A 320 0.03 8.87 5.61
CA ALA A 320 1.46 9.02 5.83
C ALA A 320 1.84 10.48 6.06
N LEU A 321 2.95 10.68 6.77
CA LEU A 321 3.49 12.00 7.06
C LEU A 321 4.67 12.29 6.16
N GLU A 322 4.63 13.44 5.49
CA GLU A 322 5.84 13.99 4.87
C GLU A 322 6.77 14.50 5.98
N GLN A 323 8.03 14.06 5.97
CA GLN A 323 9.08 14.52 6.90
C GLN A 323 9.98 15.55 6.18
N PRO A 324 10.74 16.43 6.88
CA PRO A 324 10.95 16.46 8.33
C PRO A 324 10.46 17.71 9.08
N ARG A 325 9.96 18.78 8.45
CA ARG A 325 9.76 20.07 9.18
C ARG A 325 8.47 20.86 8.97
N ALA A 326 7.66 20.54 7.97
CA ALA A 326 6.31 21.11 7.82
C ALA A 326 5.38 20.19 7.02
N GLY A 327 5.82 18.96 6.76
CA GLY A 327 5.30 18.14 5.69
C GLY A 327 3.80 17.91 5.80
N GLY A 328 3.15 17.85 4.64
CA GLY A 328 1.74 17.58 4.57
C GLY A 328 1.43 16.18 5.09
N ILE A 329 0.18 16.00 5.46
CA ILE A 329 -0.38 14.69 5.75
C ILE A 329 -0.93 14.16 4.43
N ILE A 330 -0.40 13.04 3.97
CA ILE A 330 -0.89 12.38 2.77
C ILE A 330 -2.04 11.46 3.17
N VAL A 331 -3.18 11.63 2.49
CA VAL A 331 -4.41 10.86 2.74
C VAL A 331 -4.95 10.34 1.42
N GLY A 332 -5.25 9.05 1.37
CA GLY A 332 -5.98 8.45 0.26
C GLY A 332 -7.49 8.56 0.47
N ALA A 333 -8.24 8.73 -0.61
CA ALA A 333 -9.69 8.57 -0.58
C ALA A 333 -10.16 7.93 -1.88
N GLY A 334 -11.25 7.19 -1.84
CA GLY A 334 -11.88 6.64 -3.03
C GLY A 334 -12.81 5.49 -2.71
N ASN A 335 -13.81 5.31 -3.57
CA ASN A 335 -14.76 4.23 -3.43
C ASN A 335 -14.51 3.16 -4.49
N PRO A 336 -14.10 1.93 -4.09
CA PRO A 336 -13.87 0.86 -5.06
C PRO A 336 -15.15 0.51 -5.84
N ALA A 337 -16.34 0.76 -5.29
CA ALA A 337 -17.60 0.37 -5.91
C ALA A 337 -18.03 1.27 -7.08
N ASN A 338 -17.54 2.53 -7.18
CA ASN A 338 -18.03 3.49 -8.17
C ASN A 338 -16.95 4.41 -8.76
N ARG A 339 -15.98 3.82 -9.48
CA ARG A 339 -14.80 4.55 -10.01
C ARG A 339 -15.12 5.71 -10.96
N ALA A 340 -16.28 5.68 -11.62
CA ALA A 340 -16.65 6.70 -12.60
C ALA A 340 -17.23 7.96 -11.95
N ALA A 341 -18.00 7.82 -10.85
CA ALA A 341 -18.56 8.95 -10.12
C ALA A 341 -17.62 9.45 -9.00
N GLU A 342 -16.83 8.55 -8.41
CA GLU A 342 -15.97 8.82 -7.26
C GLU A 342 -14.54 8.32 -7.57
N PRO A 343 -13.68 9.18 -8.16
CA PRO A 343 -12.31 8.78 -8.46
C PRO A 343 -11.53 8.47 -7.18
N THR A 344 -10.53 7.61 -7.29
CA THR A 344 -9.54 7.43 -6.23
C THR A 344 -8.53 8.58 -6.29
N LEU A 345 -8.40 9.29 -5.18
CA LEU A 345 -7.66 10.54 -5.04
C LEU A 345 -6.61 10.43 -3.93
N LEU A 346 -5.50 11.12 -4.11
CA LEU A 346 -4.48 11.32 -3.10
C LEU A 346 -4.46 12.81 -2.73
N PHE A 347 -4.59 13.12 -1.45
CA PHE A 347 -4.62 14.49 -0.94
C PHE A 347 -3.36 14.77 -0.15
N ARG A 348 -2.97 16.06 -0.16
CA ARG A 348 -2.07 16.62 0.84
C ARG A 348 -2.88 17.54 1.75
N VAL A 349 -2.87 17.25 3.05
CA VAL A 349 -3.54 18.03 4.09
C VAL A 349 -2.50 18.84 4.87
N ASP A 350 -2.74 20.13 5.02
CA ASP A 350 -1.93 21.01 5.86
C ASP A 350 -2.16 20.65 7.35
N PRO A 351 -1.10 20.29 8.09
CA PRO A 351 -1.25 19.82 9.48
C PRO A 351 -1.67 20.91 10.47
N GLN A 352 -1.54 22.19 10.11
CA GLN A 352 -1.90 23.30 10.99
C GLN A 352 -3.33 23.77 10.77
N THR A 353 -3.75 23.83 9.51
CA THR A 353 -5.03 24.42 9.10
C THR A 353 -6.08 23.39 8.73
N GLY A 354 -5.67 22.15 8.47
CA GLY A 354 -6.56 21.10 7.96
C GLY A 354 -6.99 21.28 6.50
N ARG A 355 -6.45 22.29 5.80
CA ARG A 355 -6.78 22.55 4.39
C ARG A 355 -6.19 21.48 3.49
N ARG A 356 -6.96 21.09 2.49
CA ARG A 356 -6.59 20.01 1.55
C ARG A 356 -6.25 20.57 0.19
N THR A 357 -5.23 19.99 -0.42
CA THR A 357 -4.92 20.14 -1.83
C THR A 357 -4.91 18.77 -2.49
N LEU A 358 -5.27 18.71 -3.77
CA LEU A 358 -5.23 17.47 -4.52
C LEU A 358 -3.80 17.23 -5.00
N LEU A 359 -3.24 16.08 -4.65
CA LEU A 359 -1.91 15.65 -5.08
C LEU A 359 -1.99 14.80 -6.34
N SER A 360 -2.82 13.75 -6.35
CA SER A 360 -2.98 12.85 -7.50
C SER A 360 -4.44 12.48 -7.74
N ASP A 361 -4.88 12.48 -9.00
CA ASP A 361 -6.22 12.13 -9.45
C ASP A 361 -6.16 10.93 -10.40
N SER A 362 -6.82 9.82 -10.06
CA SER A 362 -6.82 8.62 -10.89
C SER A 362 -7.44 8.81 -12.28
N ARG A 363 -8.16 9.91 -12.53
CA ARG A 363 -8.67 10.25 -13.86
C ARG A 363 -7.63 10.94 -14.74
N ASP A 364 -6.62 11.57 -14.15
CA ASP A 364 -5.56 12.20 -14.91
C ASP A 364 -4.53 11.14 -15.33
N LEU A 365 -4.64 10.69 -16.58
CA LEU A 365 -3.72 9.72 -17.17
C LEU A 365 -2.32 10.31 -17.43
N LYS A 366 -2.16 11.64 -17.40
CA LYS A 366 -0.83 12.27 -17.47
C LYS A 366 -0.05 12.07 -16.18
N GLN A 367 -0.74 11.88 -15.06
CA GLN A 367 -0.15 11.47 -13.80
C GLN A 367 0.16 9.96 -13.76
N GLY A 368 0.07 9.22 -14.88
CA GLY A 368 0.42 7.80 -14.93
C GLY A 368 -0.77 6.85 -14.69
N PRO A 369 -0.52 5.53 -14.51
CA PRO A 369 -1.59 4.55 -14.41
C PRO A 369 -2.52 4.84 -13.22
N PRO A 370 -3.84 4.67 -13.36
CA PRO A 370 -4.81 5.09 -12.35
C PRO A 370 -4.75 4.21 -11.10
N PHE A 371 -5.03 4.78 -9.93
CA PHE A 371 -5.44 3.97 -8.80
C PHE A 371 -6.86 3.43 -9.02
N VAL A 372 -7.15 2.40 -8.27
CA VAL A 372 -8.40 1.69 -8.16
C VAL A 372 -8.92 1.76 -6.73
N TRP A 373 -8.05 1.42 -5.77
CA TRP A 373 -8.37 1.44 -4.35
C TRP A 373 -7.09 1.51 -3.52
N ILE A 374 -6.77 2.70 -3.04
CA ILE A 374 -5.70 2.90 -2.06
C ILE A 374 -6.09 2.20 -0.76
N SER A 375 -5.31 1.25 -0.29
CA SER A 375 -5.50 0.64 1.03
C SER A 375 -4.60 1.29 2.07
N GLU A 376 -3.32 1.43 1.74
CA GLU A 376 -2.29 1.97 2.63
C GLU A 376 -1.26 2.83 1.89
N ILE A 377 -0.63 3.72 2.66
CA ILE A 377 0.32 4.72 2.17
C ILE A 377 1.54 4.74 3.10
N ALA A 378 2.73 4.86 2.53
CA ALA A 378 3.95 5.17 3.28
C ALA A 378 4.73 6.29 2.58
N VAL A 379 5.44 7.11 3.35
CA VAL A 379 6.44 8.04 2.79
C VAL A 379 7.82 7.44 2.97
N VAL A 380 8.61 7.45 1.90
CA VAL A 380 9.99 6.99 1.90
C VAL A 380 10.81 7.95 2.79
N PRO A 381 11.52 7.44 3.80
CA PRO A 381 12.31 8.27 4.69
C PRO A 381 13.43 9.00 3.94
N GLU A 382 13.62 10.30 4.22
CA GLU A 382 14.76 11.06 3.67
C GLU A 382 16.10 10.57 4.21
N ASN A 383 16.13 10.23 5.49
CA ASN A 383 17.28 9.61 6.13
C ASN A 383 16.90 8.25 6.71
N ALA A 384 17.87 7.34 6.76
CA ALA A 384 17.73 6.03 7.39
C ALA A 384 17.46 6.08 8.91
N ASN A 385 17.31 7.25 9.52
CA ASN A 385 16.88 7.43 10.90
C ASN A 385 15.47 8.08 10.99
N ASP A 386 14.95 8.62 9.88
CA ASP A 386 13.71 9.40 9.84
C ASP A 386 12.47 8.53 9.58
N ALA A 387 12.63 7.23 9.34
CA ALA A 387 11.52 6.29 9.10
C ALA A 387 10.64 6.00 10.32
N GLY A 388 10.69 6.86 11.35
CA GLY A 388 10.19 6.50 12.66
C GLY A 388 10.95 5.32 13.26
N PHE A 389 12.24 5.16 12.94
CA PHE A 389 13.07 4.11 13.51
C PHE A 389 13.28 4.37 15.01
N VAL A 390 12.34 3.87 15.80
CA VAL A 390 12.44 3.81 17.25
C VAL A 390 13.41 2.71 17.62
N ALA A 391 14.49 3.06 18.32
CA ALA A 391 15.35 2.07 18.95
C ALA A 391 14.49 1.16 19.83
N ALA A 392 14.47 -0.14 19.53
CA ALA A 392 13.80 -1.11 20.38
C ALA A 392 14.36 -1.04 21.81
N PRO A 393 13.55 -1.38 22.85
CA PRO A 393 14.06 -1.58 24.19
C PRO A 393 15.30 -2.49 24.18
N ARG A 394 16.33 -2.16 24.96
CA ARG A 394 17.65 -2.82 24.95
C ARG A 394 17.66 -4.29 25.44
N THR A 395 16.51 -4.89 25.73
CA THR A 395 16.40 -6.29 26.18
C THR A 395 16.14 -7.20 24.98
N ASN A 396 16.59 -8.46 25.05
CA ASN A 396 16.54 -9.41 23.93
C ASN A 396 15.11 -9.57 23.36
N PRO A 397 14.75 -8.95 22.22
CA PRO A 397 13.36 -8.52 22.01
C PRO A 397 12.57 -9.48 21.10
N PHE A 398 13.09 -10.69 20.85
CA PHE A 398 12.36 -11.80 20.23
C PHE A 398 11.77 -12.79 21.23
N ALA A 399 12.01 -12.59 22.53
CA ALA A 399 11.26 -13.31 23.54
C ALA A 399 9.80 -12.85 23.47
N SER A 400 8.94 -13.72 22.97
CA SER A 400 7.50 -13.64 23.22
C SER A 400 7.28 -13.54 24.73
N PRO A 401 6.40 -12.67 25.25
CA PRO A 401 6.00 -12.74 26.66
C PRO A 401 5.33 -14.08 27.00
N PHE A 402 5.01 -14.89 25.99
CA PHE A 402 4.37 -16.20 26.10
C PHE A 402 5.30 -17.39 25.82
N GLY A 403 6.59 -17.16 25.54
CA GLY A 403 7.50 -18.21 25.07
C GLY A 403 7.26 -18.62 23.60
N PRO A 404 8.05 -19.59 23.07
CA PRO A 404 7.82 -20.15 21.74
C PRO A 404 6.47 -20.86 21.70
N LEU A 405 5.72 -20.67 20.60
CA LEU A 405 4.52 -21.45 20.31
C LEU A 405 4.97 -22.81 19.76
N GLU A 406 4.54 -23.90 20.39
CA GLU A 406 4.74 -25.27 19.88
C GLU A 406 3.81 -25.59 18.71
#